data_AF-A0A965UUE5-F1
#
_entry.id   AF-A0A965UUE5-F1
#
_cell.length_a   1.000
_cell.length_b   1.000
_cell.length_c   1.000
_cell.angle_alpha   90.00
_cell.angle_beta   90.00
_cell.angle_gamma   90.00
#
_symmetry.space_group_name_H-M   'P 1'
#
loop_
_entity.id
_entity.type
_entity.pdbx_description
1 polymer ?
#
loop_
_entity_poly.entity_id
_entity_poly.type
_entity_poly.pdbx_seq_one_letter_code
_entity_poly.pdbx_strand_id
1 'polypeptide(L)'
;MSITASVSGSPITASVTESGASVAVSPVAISATVLAGIGPQGPAGAGGEGGGASTLAGLTDVQITAAADGDVLRYNGSTSRWSDYAEVNLTDGGNF
;
A
#
# COMPACT_ATOMS: atom_id res chain seq x y z
N MET A 1 25.63 -2.47 15.78
CA MET A 1 26.99 -2.23 15.24
C MET A 1 27.41 -0.85 15.70
N SER A 2 28.43 -0.75 16.56
CA SER A 2 28.93 0.54 17.05
C SER A 2 30.31 0.78 16.47
N ILE A 3 30.49 1.86 15.72
CA ILE A 3 31.81 2.34 15.31
C ILE A 3 32.23 3.41 16.31
N THR A 4 33.20 3.08 17.16
CA THR A 4 33.82 4.06 18.06
C THR A 4 35.08 4.58 17.39
N ALA A 5 35.07 5.83 16.92
CA ALA A 5 36.26 6.51 16.43
C ALA A 5 36.85 7.35 17.58
N SER A 6 38.02 6.97 18.12
CA SER A 6 38.77 7.81 19.04
C SER A 6 39.94 8.49 18.32
N VAL A 7 40.17 9.77 18.64
CA VAL A 7 41.26 10.58 18.06
C VAL A 7 42.29 10.84 19.16
N SER A 8 43.48 10.27 19.04
CA SER A 8 44.61 10.63 19.92
C SER A 8 45.95 10.58 19.18
N GLY A 9 46.31 11.64 18.45
CA GLY A 9 47.69 11.82 17.96
C GLY A 9 47.83 12.52 16.61
N SER A 10 49.05 13.01 16.35
CA SER A 10 49.49 13.57 15.06
C SER A 10 50.64 12.72 14.50
N PRO A 11 50.58 12.23 13.24
CA PRO A 11 49.49 12.41 12.27
C PRO A 11 48.27 11.53 12.54
N ILE A 12 47.07 12.00 12.17
CA ILE A 12 45.81 11.26 12.30
C ILE A 12 45.82 10.11 11.27
N THR A 13 45.83 8.86 11.75
CA THR A 13 45.74 7.67 10.91
C THR A 13 44.37 7.02 11.13
N ALA A 14 43.63 6.76 10.06
CA ALA A 14 42.35 6.06 10.14
C ALA A 14 42.41 4.80 9.28
N SER A 15 42.14 3.64 9.87
CA SER A 15 42.19 2.35 9.20
C SER A 15 40.78 1.75 9.06
N VAL A 16 40.56 1.06 7.94
CA VAL A 16 39.35 0.26 7.69
C VAL A 16 39.76 -1.20 7.65
N THR A 17 39.11 -2.03 8.46
CA THR A 17 39.40 -3.47 8.55
C THR A 17 38.40 -4.31 7.74
N GLU A 18 37.31 -3.71 7.25
CA GLU A 18 36.22 -4.40 6.55
C GLU A 18 36.05 -3.91 5.11
N SER A 19 35.81 -4.86 4.19
CA SER A 19 35.51 -4.55 2.79
C SER A 19 34.20 -3.75 2.69
N GLY A 20 34.25 -2.58 2.03
CA GLY A 20 33.06 -1.76 1.75
C GLY A 20 32.84 -0.56 2.67
N ALA A 21 33.71 -0.33 3.66
CA ALA A 21 33.73 0.92 4.42
C ALA A 21 34.72 1.92 3.81
N SER A 22 34.32 3.19 3.71
CA SER A 22 35.20 4.29 3.34
C SER A 22 35.46 5.16 4.57
N VAL A 23 36.71 5.57 4.74
CA VAL A 23 37.11 6.48 5.82
C VAL A 23 37.86 7.65 5.21
N ALA A 24 37.38 8.85 5.51
CA ALA A 24 38.03 10.10 5.13
C ALA A 24 38.58 10.78 6.39
N VAL A 25 39.85 11.19 6.32
CA VAL A 25 40.50 11.98 7.38
C VAL A 25 40.48 13.44 6.94
N SER A 26 39.74 14.28 7.66
CA SER A 26 39.77 15.74 7.52
C SER A 26 40.47 16.32 8.75
N PRO A 27 41.20 17.45 8.65
CA PRO A 27 41.93 18.05 9.77
C PRO A 27 41.07 18.40 11.00
N VAL A 28 39.73 18.37 10.89
CA VAL A 28 38.80 18.75 11.96
C VAL A 28 37.75 17.67 12.29
N ALA A 29 37.62 16.61 11.48
CA ALA A 29 36.62 15.55 11.75
C ALA A 29 36.97 14.22 11.08
N ILE A 30 36.65 13.13 11.76
CA ILE A 30 36.62 11.78 11.19
C ILE A 30 35.15 11.44 10.89
N SER A 31 34.83 11.19 9.63
CA SER A 31 33.51 10.71 9.22
C SER A 31 33.63 9.26 8.77
N ALA A 32 32.91 8.35 9.43
CA ALA A 32 32.79 6.96 9.03
C ALA A 32 31.38 6.73 8.48
N THR A 33 31.27 6.30 7.22
CA THR A 33 29.99 5.90 6.62
C THR A 33 30.00 4.39 6.42
N VAL A 34 29.06 3.68 7.04
CA VAL A 34 28.85 2.24 6.75
C VAL A 34 27.90 2.15 5.58
N LEU A 35 28.43 1.83 4.40
CA LEU A 35 27.65 1.69 3.17
C LEU A 35 26.74 0.44 3.15
N ALA A 36 26.84 -0.44 4.16
CA ALA A 36 26.23 -1.78 4.16
C ALA A 36 25.11 -1.99 5.20
N GLY A 37 24.54 -0.93 5.78
CA GLY A 37 23.55 -1.07 6.87
C GLY A 37 22.14 -1.50 6.47
N ILE A 38 21.77 -1.41 5.20
CA ILE A 38 20.45 -1.79 4.70
C ILE A 38 20.61 -2.55 3.39
N GLY A 39 20.02 -3.74 3.28
CA GLY A 39 19.92 -4.44 2.00
C GLY A 39 19.22 -3.55 0.96
N PRO A 40 19.30 -3.88 -0.35
CA PRO A 40 18.56 -3.12 -1.34
C PRO A 40 17.09 -3.05 -0.94
N GLN A 41 16.51 -1.84 -0.98
CA GLN A 41 15.08 -1.66 -0.85
C GLN A 41 14.40 -2.64 -1.81
N GLY A 42 13.56 -3.53 -1.28
CA GLY A 42 12.82 -4.49 -2.10
C GLY A 42 12.03 -3.75 -3.18
N PRO A 43 11.63 -4.43 -4.27
CA PRO A 43 10.83 -3.82 -5.32
C PRO A 43 9.65 -3.04 -4.72
N ALA A 44 9.38 -1.84 -5.22
CA ALA A 44 8.18 -1.13 -4.85
C ALA A 44 6.97 -2.04 -5.10
N GLY A 45 6.14 -2.26 -4.08
CA GLY A 45 4.93 -3.05 -4.24
C GLY A 45 4.07 -2.46 -5.35
N ALA A 46 3.41 -3.32 -6.14
CA ALA A 46 2.48 -2.86 -7.16
C ALA A 46 1.47 -1.91 -6.49
N GLY A 47 1.40 -0.66 -6.99
CA GLY A 47 0.49 0.33 -6.46
C GLY A 47 -0.91 -0.26 -6.45
N GLY A 48 -1.56 -0.29 -5.29
CA GLY A 48 -2.90 -0.87 -5.15
C GLY A 48 -3.84 -0.20 -6.12
N GLU A 49 -4.19 -0.90 -7.19
CA GLU A 49 -5.24 -0.48 -8.11
C GLU A 49 -6.53 -0.50 -7.30
N GLY A 50 -7.20 0.65 -7.19
CA GLY A 50 -8.46 0.77 -6.46
C GLY A 50 -9.53 -0.10 -7.11
N GLY A 51 -9.62 -1.37 -6.72
CA GLY A 51 -10.51 -2.38 -7.29
C GLY A 51 -11.99 -2.22 -6.92
N GLY A 52 -12.43 -1.00 -6.61
CA GLY A 52 -13.83 -0.71 -6.33
C GLY A 52 -14.60 -0.41 -7.63
N ALA A 53 -15.84 -0.88 -7.71
CA ALA A 53 -16.73 -0.50 -8.81
C ALA A 53 -17.08 1.00 -8.72
N SER A 54 -17.00 1.71 -9.86
CA SER A 54 -17.40 3.12 -9.95
C SER A 54 -18.88 3.32 -10.30
N THR A 55 -19.58 2.24 -10.62
CA THR A 55 -21.01 2.23 -10.97
C THR A 55 -21.67 1.00 -10.37
N LEU A 56 -22.99 1.05 -10.20
CA LEU A 56 -23.76 -0.09 -9.71
C LEU A 56 -23.68 -1.31 -10.65
N ALA A 57 -23.65 -1.06 -11.97
CA ALA A 57 -23.43 -2.10 -12.97
C ALA A 57 -22.02 -2.72 -12.95
N GLY A 58 -21.04 -2.04 -12.34
CA GLY A 58 -19.68 -2.55 -12.16
C GLY A 58 -19.54 -3.52 -10.99
N LEU A 59 -20.55 -3.65 -10.14
CA LEU A 59 -20.55 -4.59 -9.03
C LEU A 59 -20.82 -6.02 -9.54
N THR A 60 -19.95 -6.95 -9.15
CA THR A 60 -19.98 -8.32 -9.65
C THR A 60 -21.12 -9.16 -9.06
N ASP A 61 -21.72 -8.70 -7.97
CA ASP A 61 -22.83 -9.32 -7.24
C ASP A 61 -24.19 -8.65 -7.53
N VAL A 62 -24.21 -7.61 -8.37
CA VAL A 62 -25.44 -6.92 -8.79
C VAL A 62 -25.82 -7.30 -10.21
N GLN A 63 -27.08 -7.61 -10.43
CA GLN A 63 -27.69 -7.82 -11.74
C GLN A 63 -28.61 -6.63 -12.03
N ILE A 64 -28.12 -5.72 -12.86
CA ILE A 64 -28.84 -4.51 -13.26
C ILE A 64 -28.55 -4.19 -14.73
N THR A 65 -29.59 -3.76 -15.46
CA THR A 65 -29.44 -3.30 -16.86
C THR A 65 -29.38 -1.78 -16.93
N ALA A 66 -30.33 -1.10 -16.28
CA ALA A 66 -30.36 0.35 -16.10
C ALA A 66 -31.17 0.68 -14.86
N ALA A 67 -30.64 1.52 -13.97
CA ALA A 67 -31.38 2.00 -12.80
C ALA A 67 -32.36 3.11 -13.22
N ALA A 68 -33.60 3.04 -12.76
CA ALA A 68 -34.57 4.11 -12.79
C ALA A 68 -34.80 4.70 -11.39
N ASP A 69 -35.35 5.92 -11.35
CA ASP A 69 -35.69 6.57 -10.09
C ASP A 69 -36.74 5.75 -9.34
N GLY A 70 -36.48 5.48 -8.06
CA GLY A 70 -37.35 4.67 -7.20
C GLY A 70 -37.11 3.17 -7.29
N ASP A 71 -36.18 2.69 -8.12
CA ASP A 71 -35.82 1.27 -8.09
C ASP A 71 -35.11 0.90 -6.78
N VAL A 72 -35.28 -0.36 -6.35
CA VAL A 72 -34.60 -0.93 -5.18
C VAL A 72 -33.88 -2.21 -5.53
N LEU A 73 -32.75 -2.44 -4.87
CA LEU A 73 -32.04 -3.72 -4.95
C LEU A 73 -32.61 -4.71 -3.93
N ARG A 74 -33.03 -5.87 -4.42
CA ARG A 74 -33.46 -6.99 -3.59
C ARG A 74 -32.64 -8.23 -3.91
N TYR A 75 -32.14 -8.89 -2.87
CA TYR A 75 -31.39 -10.13 -3.04
C TYR A 75 -32.28 -11.22 -3.63
N ASN A 76 -31.88 -11.78 -4.77
CA ASN A 76 -32.55 -12.87 -5.44
C ASN A 76 -31.80 -14.17 -5.16
N GLY A 77 -32.37 -15.01 -4.29
CA GLY A 77 -31.77 -16.29 -3.91
C GLY A 77 -31.66 -17.30 -5.05
N SER A 78 -32.44 -17.16 -6.13
CA SER A 78 -32.35 -18.04 -7.31
C SER A 78 -31.12 -17.71 -8.16
N THR A 79 -30.77 -16.44 -8.29
CA THR A 79 -29.57 -16.01 -9.03
C THR A 79 -28.35 -15.80 -8.13
N SER A 80 -28.53 -15.84 -6.81
CA SER A 80 -27.52 -15.49 -5.79
C SER A 80 -26.89 -14.10 -6.02
N ARG A 81 -27.71 -13.14 -6.47
CA ARG A 81 -27.30 -11.77 -6.81
C ARG A 81 -28.32 -10.76 -6.31
N TRP A 82 -27.89 -9.52 -6.08
CA TRP A 82 -28.81 -8.38 -5.94
C TRP A 82 -29.44 -8.09 -7.28
N SER A 83 -30.77 -8.11 -7.36
CA SER A 83 -31.49 -7.78 -8.60
C SER A 83 -32.24 -6.47 -8.40
N ASP A 84 -32.30 -5.70 -9.47
CA ASP A 84 -32.98 -4.42 -9.54
C ASP A 84 -34.50 -4.61 -9.76
N TYR A 85 -35.31 -3.93 -8.96
CA TYR A 85 -36.77 -4.00 -9.01
C TYR A 85 -37.37 -2.61 -8.87
N ALA A 86 -38.27 -2.25 -9.80
CA ALA A 86 -39.07 -1.04 -9.62
C ALA A 86 -39.93 -1.13 -8.36
N GLU A 87 -39.92 -0.07 -7.55
CA GLU A 87 -40.70 0.02 -6.31
C GLU A 87 -42.18 -0.31 -6.52
N VAL A 88 -42.74 0.09 -7.68
CA VAL A 88 -44.13 -0.21 -8.05
C VAL A 88 -44.46 -1.70 -8.14
N ASN A 89 -43.45 -2.56 -8.34
CA ASN A 89 -43.59 -4.02 -8.41
C ASN A 89 -43.41 -4.69 -7.04
N LEU A 90 -43.03 -3.92 -6.01
CA LEU A 90 -42.96 -4.42 -4.64
C LEU A 90 -44.38 -4.46 -4.09
N THR A 91 -44.97 -5.65 -4.09
CA THR A 91 -46.13 -5.90 -3.25
C THR A 91 -45.61 -6.02 -1.81
N ASP A 92 -45.81 -4.99 -1.00
CA ASP A 92 -45.35 -4.89 0.40
C ASP A 92 -46.01 -5.90 1.37
N GLY A 93 -46.78 -6.86 0.86
CA GLY A 93 -47.49 -7.83 1.67
C GLY A 93 -48.67 -7.24 2.45
N GLY A 94 -49.04 -5.98 2.22
CA GLY A 94 -50.23 -5.35 2.79
C GLY A 94 -50.12 -4.98 4.26
N ASN A 95 -49.03 -4.37 4.70
CA ASN A 95 -48.91 -3.86 6.07
C ASN A 95 -48.41 -2.40 6.09
N PHE A 96 -49.33 -1.48 5.76
CA PHE A 96 -49.29 -0.09 6.24
C PHE A 96 -49.91 -0.01 7.64
#